data_AF-A0A2T2SR54-F1
#
_entry.id   AF-A0A2T2SR54-F1
#
_cell.length_a   1.000
_cell.length_b   1.000
_cell.length_c   1.000
_cell.angle_alpha   90.00
_cell.angle_beta   90.00
_cell.angle_gamma   90.00
#
_symmetry.space_group_name_H-M   'P 1'
#
loop_
_entity.id
_entity.type
_entity.pdbx_description
1 polymer ?
#
loop_
_entity_poly.entity_id
_entity_poly.type
_entity_poly.pdbx_seq_one_letter_code
_entity_poly.pdbx_strand_id
1 'polypeptide(L)'
;MPRIHPGWDSWGNAIWTFNSPSRPVRFSLTSPYDRDILDLAVPALAGLAAGPLVSLVDTAFVGQLGRVPLGALGVNTSIFSMTFVIFNFLAYGTTPRVGRAVGNDDRAEAGRVVVRALTLAVGAGIVALIVLQVLARPLLLLMGAGEELMAPALAYLRIRALAGPAVLLITASHGAFRGYQDTRTPMVVTLGFNVVNGGLDPLLIFVLDWGLAGAAAATAIGQWVGAIVFLLLLLKTRRDELGIALQWPDPRTLVPFLKVGRDLFLRTASLVGTMTLATAMAARVGVTAVAAHQVAAQLWMFLAVLVDAMAVAAQALVSKHLGADGPETARRVSNRLLQWGLAVGVALGLAFWALEPLLPGFFTDDPETLEALRSVYLFVVVLQPLNGLVFVWDGIFMGAEAFSYLAKAMIGTAAVSAAVLVLAPTMGWGLTGVWWGITILMAGRLLTLATPYVRETLFDSAPA
;
A
#
# COMPACT_ATOMS: atom_id res chain seq x y z
N MET A 1 -32.90 19.11 -22.03
CA MET A 1 -33.06 19.28 -20.57
C MET A 1 -33.32 17.91 -19.96
N PRO A 2 -32.49 17.43 -19.01
CA PRO A 2 -32.79 16.21 -18.27
C PRO A 2 -34.00 16.45 -17.37
N ARG A 3 -35.01 15.57 -17.43
CA ARG A 3 -36.15 15.60 -16.51
C ARG A 3 -35.75 14.87 -15.23
N ILE A 4 -35.90 15.55 -14.10
CA ILE A 4 -35.65 14.98 -12.79
C ILE A 4 -36.98 14.42 -12.25
N HIS A 5 -37.03 13.11 -11.99
CA HIS A 5 -38.17 12.48 -11.34
C HIS A 5 -37.76 12.07 -9.92
N PRO A 6 -38.23 12.78 -8.88
CA PRO A 6 -38.08 12.31 -7.51
C PRO A 6 -39.00 11.09 -7.29
N GLY A 7 -38.42 9.98 -6.84
CA GLY A 7 -39.16 8.80 -6.42
C GLY A 7 -38.74 8.36 -5.02
N TRP A 8 -39.51 7.50 -4.37
CA TRP A 8 -39.16 6.88 -3.09
C TRP A 8 -39.26 5.36 -3.24
N ASP A 9 -38.31 4.60 -2.70
CA ASP A 9 -38.41 3.13 -2.67
C ASP A 9 -39.25 2.65 -1.48
N SER A 10 -39.55 1.35 -1.44
CA SER A 10 -40.34 0.72 -0.36
C SER A 10 -39.69 0.80 1.02
N TRP A 11 -38.46 1.32 1.11
CA TRP A 11 -37.69 1.49 2.34
C TRP A 11 -37.52 2.98 2.71
N GLY A 12 -38.14 3.90 1.97
CA GLY A 12 -38.14 5.34 2.27
C GLY A 12 -36.86 6.08 1.83
N ASN A 13 -36.09 5.54 0.88
CA ASN A 13 -34.92 6.23 0.32
C ASN A 13 -35.32 7.13 -0.85
N ALA A 14 -34.75 8.34 -0.91
CA ALA A 14 -34.94 9.26 -2.03
C ALA A 14 -34.22 8.77 -3.30
N ILE A 15 -34.96 8.66 -4.40
CA ILE A 15 -34.52 8.18 -5.71
C ILE A 15 -34.34 9.38 -6.65
N TRP A 16 -33.13 9.54 -7.19
CA TRP A 16 -32.84 10.47 -8.27
C TRP A 16 -32.46 9.66 -9.53
N THR A 17 -33.34 9.64 -10.53
CA THR A 17 -33.08 8.97 -11.81
C THR A 17 -32.50 9.95 -12.83
N PHE A 18 -31.29 9.67 -13.32
CA PHE A 18 -30.73 10.32 -14.51
C PHE A 18 -30.94 9.40 -15.70
N ASN A 19 -31.60 9.90 -16.74
CA ASN A 19 -31.87 9.14 -17.96
C ASN A 19 -30.58 9.00 -18.79
N SER A 20 -29.82 7.93 -18.55
CA SER A 20 -28.68 7.48 -19.36
C SER A 20 -28.79 5.95 -19.49
N PRO A 21 -28.42 5.34 -20.64
CA PRO A 21 -28.48 3.89 -20.83
C PRO A 21 -27.50 3.11 -19.94
N SER A 22 -26.65 3.78 -19.16
CA SER A 22 -25.84 3.17 -18.10
C SER A 22 -26.60 3.19 -16.76
N ARG A 23 -26.71 2.03 -16.10
CA ARG A 23 -27.40 1.90 -14.81
C ARG A 23 -26.79 2.88 -13.79
N PRO A 24 -27.54 3.85 -13.23
CA PRO A 24 -26.97 4.88 -12.36
C PRO A 24 -26.39 4.25 -11.09
N VAL A 25 -25.26 4.78 -10.61
CA VAL A 25 -24.71 4.45 -9.29
C VAL A 25 -25.72 4.90 -8.24
N ARG A 26 -26.42 3.95 -7.62
CA ARG A 26 -27.38 4.24 -6.55
C ARG A 26 -26.62 4.54 -5.27
N PHE A 27 -26.64 5.79 -4.82
CA PHE A 27 -26.21 6.14 -3.47
C PHE A 27 -27.24 5.59 -2.48
N SER A 28 -26.79 4.73 -1.57
CA SER A 28 -27.61 4.19 -0.48
C SER A 28 -26.97 4.57 0.84
N LEU A 29 -27.75 4.86 1.86
CA LEU A 29 -27.21 5.11 3.20
C LEU A 29 -26.66 3.83 3.83
N THR A 30 -27.33 2.70 3.59
CA THR A 30 -26.96 1.38 4.09
C THR A 30 -26.92 0.34 2.98
N SER A 31 -26.06 -0.66 3.12
CA SER A 31 -25.91 -1.76 2.17
C SER A 31 -25.66 -3.06 2.92
N PRO A 32 -26.13 -4.22 2.41
CA PRO A 32 -25.79 -5.52 2.99
C PRO A 32 -24.27 -5.77 3.04
N TYR A 33 -23.50 -5.10 2.18
CA TYR A 33 -22.05 -5.24 2.11
C TYR A 33 -21.28 -4.42 3.16
N ASP A 34 -21.93 -3.52 3.91
CA ASP A 34 -21.22 -2.59 4.81
C ASP A 34 -20.44 -3.29 5.91
N ARG A 35 -21.06 -4.33 6.49
CA ARG A 35 -20.42 -5.13 7.52
C ARG A 35 -19.18 -5.82 6.98
N ASP A 36 -19.30 -6.50 5.83
CA ASP A 36 -18.18 -7.21 5.22
C ASP A 36 -17.04 -6.25 4.83
N ILE A 37 -17.36 -5.05 4.35
CA ILE A 37 -16.38 -4.00 4.04
C ILE A 37 -15.62 -3.60 5.30
N LEU A 38 -16.31 -3.29 6.40
CA LEU A 38 -15.69 -2.83 7.64
C LEU A 38 -14.94 -3.95 8.37
N ASP A 39 -15.49 -5.17 8.38
CA ASP A 39 -14.87 -6.36 8.95
C ASP A 39 -13.53 -6.69 8.26
N LEU A 40 -13.36 -6.28 6.99
CA LEU A 40 -12.10 -6.40 6.28
C LEU A 40 -11.20 -5.16 6.43
N ALA A 41 -11.74 -3.95 6.21
CA ALA A 41 -10.98 -2.71 6.14
C ALA A 41 -10.39 -2.31 7.51
N VAL A 42 -11.16 -2.45 8.61
CA VAL A 42 -10.69 -2.00 9.94
C VAL A 42 -9.50 -2.83 10.43
N PRO A 43 -9.52 -4.17 10.39
CA PRO A 43 -8.34 -4.95 10.76
C PRO A 43 -7.17 -4.75 9.78
N ALA A 44 -7.47 -4.58 8.48
CA ALA A 44 -6.43 -4.27 7.50
C ALA A 44 -5.71 -2.95 7.82
N LEU A 45 -6.46 -1.92 8.23
CA LEU A 45 -5.90 -0.64 8.67
C LEU A 45 -4.95 -0.82 9.85
N ALA A 46 -5.38 -1.51 10.90
CA ALA A 46 -4.55 -1.75 12.07
C ALA A 46 -3.28 -2.55 11.72
N GLY A 47 -3.39 -3.54 10.82
CA GLY A 47 -2.24 -4.29 10.31
C GLY A 47 -1.27 -3.44 9.49
N LEU A 48 -1.77 -2.54 8.64
CA LEU A 48 -0.96 -1.63 7.83
C LEU A 48 -0.29 -0.53 8.68
N ALA A 49 -0.98 -0.03 9.70
CA ALA A 49 -0.48 1.01 10.60
C ALA A 49 0.58 0.50 11.59
N ALA A 50 0.57 -0.80 11.91
CA ALA A 50 1.51 -1.39 12.87
C ALA A 50 2.98 -1.17 12.48
N GLY A 51 3.32 -1.37 11.20
CA GLY A 51 4.70 -1.22 10.72
C GLY A 51 5.28 0.19 10.93
N PRO A 52 4.62 1.25 10.41
CA PRO A 52 5.07 2.63 10.63
C PRO A 52 5.16 3.02 12.11
N LEU A 53 4.18 2.62 12.94
CA LEU A 53 4.19 2.94 14.37
C LEU A 53 5.37 2.32 15.09
N VAL A 54 5.71 1.07 14.76
CA VAL A 54 6.86 0.37 15.36
C VAL A 54 8.16 0.97 14.86
N SER A 55 8.26 1.32 13.58
CA SER A 55 9.43 2.02 13.04
C SER A 55 9.73 3.34 13.75
N LEU A 56 8.71 4.04 14.27
CA LEU A 56 8.92 5.25 15.08
C LEU A 56 9.53 4.93 16.44
N VAL A 57 9.10 3.83 17.08
CA VAL A 57 9.66 3.34 18.34
C VAL A 57 11.12 2.90 18.15
N ASP A 58 11.42 2.11 17.11
CA ASP A 58 12.79 1.69 16.78
C ASP A 58 13.71 2.90 16.56
N THR A 59 13.20 3.91 15.84
CA THR A 59 13.94 5.17 15.59
C THR A 59 14.20 5.93 16.89
N ALA A 60 13.25 5.95 17.82
CA ALA A 60 13.42 6.60 19.11
C ALA A 60 14.49 5.90 19.96
N PHE A 61 14.50 4.55 20.02
CA PHE A 61 15.54 3.81 20.74
C PHE A 61 16.92 3.98 20.11
N VAL A 62 17.03 3.87 18.78
CA VAL A 62 18.30 4.08 18.09
C VAL A 62 18.78 5.54 18.21
N GLY A 63 17.86 6.50 18.26
CA GLY A 63 18.18 7.91 18.48
C GLY A 63 18.92 8.18 19.79
N GLN A 64 18.68 7.37 20.83
CA GLN A 64 19.38 7.45 22.12
C GLN A 64 20.85 7.02 22.03
N LEU A 65 21.23 6.22 21.02
CA LEU A 65 22.62 5.81 20.78
C LEU A 65 23.47 6.93 20.13
N GLY A 66 22.83 7.98 19.62
CA GLY A 66 23.49 9.14 19.01
C GLY A 66 23.32 9.24 17.50
N ARG A 67 23.98 10.25 16.92
CA ARG A 67 23.74 10.70 15.53
C ARG A 67 24.19 9.68 14.47
N VAL A 68 25.32 9.01 14.69
CA VAL A 68 25.88 8.06 13.73
C VAL A 68 25.00 6.80 13.58
N PRO A 69 24.58 6.11 14.67
CA PRO A 69 23.62 5.02 14.58
C PRO A 69 22.30 5.42 13.92
N LEU A 70 21.77 6.60 14.24
CA LEU A 70 20.53 7.11 13.66
C LEU A 70 20.66 7.39 12.16
N GLY A 71 21.77 7.99 11.71
CA GLY A 71 22.05 8.19 10.29
C GLY A 71 22.20 6.86 9.54
N ALA A 72 22.90 5.90 10.15
CA ALA A 72 23.06 4.56 9.59
C ALA A 72 21.71 3.81 9.48
N LEU A 73 20.82 3.95 10.46
CA LEU A 73 19.46 3.42 10.40
C LEU A 73 18.69 3.99 9.21
N GLY A 74 18.70 5.31 9.01
CA GLY A 74 17.97 5.97 7.93
C GLY A 74 18.37 5.49 6.53
N VAL A 75 19.68 5.36 6.28
CA VAL A 75 20.21 4.82 5.01
C VAL A 75 19.74 3.38 4.80
N ASN A 76 19.82 2.55 5.85
CA ASN A 76 19.42 1.15 5.78
C ASN A 76 17.92 0.95 5.58
N THR A 77 17.08 1.72 6.28
CA THR A 77 15.63 1.68 6.12
C THR A 77 15.23 2.00 4.68
N SER A 78 15.94 2.95 4.03
CA SER A 78 15.71 3.30 2.63
C SER A 78 16.08 2.15 1.68
N ILE A 79 17.28 1.56 1.83
CA ILE A 79 17.71 0.39 1.03
C ILE A 79 16.73 -0.77 1.21
N PHE A 80 16.36 -1.08 2.45
CA PHE A 80 15.46 -2.18 2.77
C PHE A 80 14.07 -1.93 2.17
N SER A 81 13.53 -0.73 2.32
CA SER A 81 12.22 -0.36 1.73
C SER A 81 12.24 -0.49 0.20
N MET A 82 13.26 0.03 -0.48
CA MET A 82 13.40 -0.10 -1.94
C MET A 82 13.52 -1.56 -2.39
N THR A 83 14.23 -2.38 -1.62
CA THR A 83 14.42 -3.81 -1.92
C THR A 83 13.10 -4.58 -1.80
N PHE A 84 12.29 -4.28 -0.80
CA PHE A 84 11.11 -5.09 -0.48
C PHE A 84 9.79 -4.53 -1.04
N VAL A 85 9.68 -3.23 -1.31
CA VAL A 85 8.45 -2.61 -1.84
C VAL A 85 8.00 -3.24 -3.16
N ILE A 86 8.96 -3.65 -4.01
CA ILE A 86 8.67 -4.26 -5.30
C ILE A 86 7.94 -5.60 -5.13
N PHE A 87 8.16 -6.32 -4.04
CA PHE A 87 7.57 -7.63 -3.76
C PHE A 87 6.16 -7.55 -3.17
N ASN A 88 5.60 -6.37 -2.96
CA ASN A 88 4.19 -6.21 -2.59
C ASN A 88 3.24 -6.84 -3.61
N PHE A 89 3.70 -7.07 -4.85
CA PHE A 89 2.96 -7.87 -5.84
C PHE A 89 2.58 -9.26 -5.33
N LEU A 90 3.34 -9.82 -4.38
CA LEU A 90 3.05 -11.14 -3.84
C LEU A 90 1.74 -11.13 -3.04
N ALA A 91 1.53 -10.12 -2.21
CA ALA A 91 0.25 -9.93 -1.52
C ALA A 91 -0.88 -9.62 -2.51
N TYR A 92 -0.63 -8.67 -3.42
CA TYR A 92 -1.65 -8.19 -4.36
C TYR A 92 -1.99 -9.17 -5.49
N GLY A 93 -1.07 -10.07 -5.83
CA GLY A 93 -1.30 -11.14 -6.80
C GLY A 93 -1.93 -12.38 -6.17
N THR A 94 -1.70 -12.63 -4.88
CA THR A 94 -2.27 -13.79 -4.16
C THR A 94 -3.71 -13.55 -3.76
N THR A 95 -4.01 -12.37 -3.19
CA THR A 95 -5.35 -12.01 -2.68
C THR A 95 -6.48 -12.30 -3.67
N PRO A 96 -6.45 -11.82 -4.94
CA PRO A 96 -7.59 -11.97 -5.82
C PRO A 96 -7.72 -13.39 -6.39
N ARG A 97 -6.60 -14.12 -6.52
CA ARG A 97 -6.61 -15.51 -6.97
C ARG A 97 -7.19 -16.45 -5.92
N VAL A 98 -6.76 -16.27 -4.66
CA VAL A 98 -7.34 -16.98 -3.52
C VAL A 98 -8.80 -16.57 -3.35
N GLY A 99 -9.11 -15.27 -3.38
CA GLY A 99 -10.47 -14.76 -3.25
C GLY A 99 -11.43 -15.31 -4.30
N ARG A 100 -11.03 -15.35 -5.57
CA ARG A 100 -11.83 -15.93 -6.64
C ARG A 100 -12.01 -17.44 -6.47
N ALA A 101 -10.96 -18.19 -6.14
CA ALA A 101 -11.06 -19.63 -5.87
C ALA A 101 -11.99 -19.94 -4.68
N VAL A 102 -11.90 -19.14 -3.61
CA VAL A 102 -12.81 -19.21 -2.46
C VAL A 102 -14.26 -18.88 -2.87
N GLY A 103 -14.46 -17.91 -3.76
CA GLY A 103 -15.77 -17.59 -4.34
C GLY A 103 -16.36 -18.76 -5.14
N ASN A 104 -15.51 -19.48 -5.89
CA ASN A 104 -15.89 -20.67 -6.67
C ASN A 104 -16.08 -21.94 -5.82
N ASP A 105 -15.95 -21.84 -4.49
CA ASP A 105 -15.89 -22.97 -3.56
C ASP A 105 -14.76 -23.99 -3.86
N ASP A 106 -13.74 -23.59 -4.62
CA ASP A 106 -12.55 -24.40 -4.93
C ASP A 106 -11.43 -24.12 -3.93
N ARG A 107 -11.60 -24.66 -2.72
CA ARG A 107 -10.59 -24.57 -1.66
C ARG A 107 -9.26 -25.23 -2.04
N ALA A 108 -9.29 -26.22 -2.92
CA ALA A 108 -8.07 -26.88 -3.37
C ALA A 108 -7.24 -25.95 -4.27
N GLU A 109 -7.86 -25.22 -5.20
CA GLU A 109 -7.15 -24.20 -5.98
C GLU A 109 -6.69 -23.05 -5.10
N ALA A 110 -7.52 -22.58 -4.17
CA ALA A 110 -7.13 -21.56 -3.20
C ALA A 110 -5.84 -21.97 -2.45
N GLY A 111 -5.79 -23.20 -1.94
CA GLY A 111 -4.60 -23.77 -1.32
C GLY A 111 -3.39 -23.87 -2.26
N ARG A 112 -3.57 -24.29 -3.52
CA ARG A 112 -2.49 -24.34 -4.53
C ARG A 112 -1.92 -22.96 -4.81
N VAL A 113 -2.75 -21.92 -4.90
CA VAL A 113 -2.33 -20.52 -5.06
C VAL A 113 -1.48 -20.07 -3.86
N VAL A 114 -1.89 -20.41 -2.63
CA VAL A 114 -1.09 -20.12 -1.42
C VAL A 114 0.28 -20.77 -1.49
N VAL A 115 0.36 -22.05 -1.85
CA VAL A 115 1.65 -22.77 -1.94
C VAL A 115 2.55 -22.12 -3.00
N ARG A 116 2.03 -21.79 -4.19
CA ARG A 116 2.78 -21.08 -5.24
C ARG A 116 3.31 -19.73 -4.73
N ALA A 117 2.48 -18.97 -4.02
CA ALA A 117 2.88 -17.69 -3.44
C ALA A 117 3.99 -17.86 -2.38
N LEU A 118 3.87 -18.84 -1.47
CA LEU A 118 4.90 -19.14 -0.47
C LEU A 118 6.21 -19.61 -1.12
N THR A 119 6.16 -20.45 -2.15
CA THR A 119 7.34 -20.88 -2.90
C THR A 119 8.07 -19.69 -3.53
N LEU A 120 7.32 -18.78 -4.17
CA LEU A 120 7.89 -17.55 -4.71
C LEU A 120 8.45 -16.64 -3.61
N ALA A 121 7.79 -16.55 -2.46
CA ALA A 121 8.26 -15.77 -1.32
C ALA A 121 9.63 -16.25 -0.82
N VAL A 122 9.77 -17.56 -0.63
CA VAL A 122 11.03 -18.16 -0.17
C VAL A 122 12.13 -17.95 -1.21
N GLY A 123 11.87 -18.27 -2.48
CA GLY A 123 12.85 -18.11 -3.55
C GLY A 123 13.31 -16.66 -3.72
N ALA A 124 12.37 -15.72 -3.84
CA ALA A 124 12.66 -14.30 -3.95
C ALA A 124 13.34 -13.75 -2.69
N GLY A 125 12.97 -14.26 -1.50
CA GLY A 125 13.52 -13.80 -0.23
C GLY A 125 14.95 -14.26 -0.02
N ILE A 126 15.29 -15.48 -0.46
CA ILE A 126 16.66 -15.99 -0.48
C ILE A 126 17.50 -15.18 -1.47
N VAL A 127 16.96 -14.88 -2.66
CA VAL A 127 17.66 -14.02 -3.64
C VAL A 127 17.91 -12.63 -3.06
N ALA A 128 16.90 -12.00 -2.45
CA ALA A 128 17.04 -10.70 -1.80
C ALA A 128 18.07 -10.73 -0.67
N LEU A 129 18.07 -11.78 0.16
CA LEU A 129 19.10 -12.00 1.19
C LEU A 129 20.50 -12.05 0.58
N ILE A 130 20.73 -12.89 -0.44
CA ILE A 130 22.05 -13.04 -1.07
C ILE A 130 22.50 -11.71 -1.69
N VAL A 131 21.60 -11.04 -2.43
CA VAL A 131 21.88 -9.74 -3.05
C VAL A 131 22.26 -8.71 -1.99
N LEU A 132 21.49 -8.60 -0.91
CA LEU A 132 21.79 -7.67 0.17
C LEU A 132 23.09 -8.02 0.89
N GLN A 133 23.41 -9.30 1.11
CA GLN A 133 24.66 -9.71 1.76
C GLN A 133 25.90 -9.39 0.90
N VAL A 134 25.83 -9.68 -0.41
CA VAL A 134 26.93 -9.50 -1.35
C VAL A 134 27.12 -8.03 -1.71
N LEU A 135 26.02 -7.31 -1.97
CA LEU A 135 26.04 -5.92 -2.42
C LEU A 135 25.86 -4.90 -1.29
N ALA A 136 25.86 -5.30 -0.02
CA ALA A 136 25.64 -4.40 1.12
C ALA A 136 26.50 -3.12 1.04
N ARG A 137 27.82 -3.28 0.91
CA ARG A 137 28.76 -2.14 0.86
C ARG A 137 28.58 -1.27 -0.39
N PRO A 138 28.53 -1.83 -1.62
CA PRO A 138 28.19 -1.04 -2.81
C PRO A 138 26.88 -0.26 -2.69
N LEU A 139 25.83 -0.87 -2.14
CA LEU A 139 24.54 -0.21 -1.95
C LEU A 139 24.64 0.93 -0.93
N LEU A 140 25.36 0.73 0.18
CA LEU A 140 25.60 1.78 1.17
C LEU A 140 26.42 2.96 0.59
N LEU A 141 27.45 2.67 -0.21
CA LEU A 141 28.22 3.70 -0.91
C LEU A 141 27.36 4.48 -1.90
N LEU A 142 26.49 3.78 -2.66
CA LEU A 142 25.56 4.41 -3.59
C LEU A 142 24.59 5.37 -2.88
N MET A 143 24.19 5.03 -1.65
CA MET A 143 23.34 5.87 -0.81
C MET A 143 24.10 7.00 -0.11
N GLY A 144 25.41 7.14 -0.33
CA GLY A 144 26.23 8.21 0.25
C GLY A 144 26.69 7.95 1.68
N ALA A 145 26.72 6.69 2.14
CA ALA A 145 27.28 6.38 3.47
C ALA A 145 28.79 6.64 3.51
N GLY A 146 29.19 7.70 4.21
CA GLY A 146 30.60 8.04 4.47
C GLY A 146 31.30 7.03 5.39
N GLU A 147 32.60 7.23 5.62
CA GLU A 147 33.44 6.30 6.40
C GLU A 147 32.89 6.05 7.81
N GLU A 148 32.42 7.10 8.49
CA GLU A 148 31.88 7.05 9.85
C GLU A 148 30.59 6.21 9.94
N LEU A 149 29.76 6.25 8.89
CA LEU A 149 28.48 5.53 8.83
C LEU A 149 28.64 4.09 8.35
N MET A 150 29.72 3.78 7.62
CA MET A 150 29.87 2.53 6.88
C MET A 150 29.84 1.29 7.79
N ALA A 151 30.63 1.29 8.87
CA ALA A 151 30.70 0.13 9.77
C ALA A 151 29.35 -0.18 10.46
N PRO A 152 28.69 0.79 11.14
CA PRO A 152 27.38 0.52 11.76
C PRO A 152 26.30 0.21 10.72
N ALA A 153 26.32 0.88 9.56
CA ALA A 153 25.33 0.62 8.52
C ALA A 153 25.49 -0.78 7.91
N LEU A 154 26.73 -1.24 7.69
CA LEU A 154 27.01 -2.57 7.15
C LEU A 154 26.59 -3.68 8.13
N ALA A 155 26.87 -3.52 9.41
CA ALA A 155 26.44 -4.47 10.45
C ALA A 155 24.91 -4.60 10.47
N TYR A 156 24.20 -3.46 10.50
CA TYR A 156 22.74 -3.43 10.47
C TYR A 156 22.17 -4.09 9.20
N LEU A 157 22.65 -3.69 8.01
CA LEU A 157 22.12 -4.19 6.74
C LEU A 157 22.27 -5.70 6.60
N ARG A 158 23.42 -6.25 7.00
CA ARG A 158 23.70 -7.68 6.90
C ARG A 158 22.84 -8.52 7.84
N ILE A 159 22.58 -8.03 9.04
CA ILE A 159 21.66 -8.67 9.98
C ILE A 159 20.23 -8.62 9.42
N ARG A 160 19.79 -7.46 8.93
CA ARG A 160 18.45 -7.30 8.33
C ARG A 160 18.26 -8.16 7.08
N ALA A 161 19.30 -8.36 6.28
CA ALA A 161 19.25 -9.22 5.08
C ALA A 161 18.78 -10.65 5.41
N LEU A 162 19.11 -11.15 6.61
CA LEU A 162 18.65 -12.47 7.08
C LEU A 162 17.14 -12.56 7.25
N ALA A 163 16.44 -11.44 7.40
CA ALA A 163 14.99 -11.38 7.49
C ALA A 163 14.29 -11.39 6.11
N GLY A 164 15.04 -11.32 5.00
CA GLY A 164 14.46 -11.26 3.65
C GLY A 164 13.42 -12.36 3.34
N PRO A 165 13.72 -13.65 3.59
CA PRO A 165 12.74 -14.72 3.45
C PRO A 165 11.51 -14.54 4.35
N ALA A 166 11.72 -14.13 5.61
CA ALA A 166 10.62 -13.92 6.56
C ALA A 166 9.68 -12.80 6.13
N VAL A 167 10.22 -11.66 5.67
CA VAL A 167 9.43 -10.53 5.17
C VAL A 167 8.54 -10.96 4.01
N LEU A 168 9.08 -11.68 3.03
CA LEU A 168 8.28 -12.10 1.88
C LEU A 168 7.26 -13.17 2.25
N LEU A 169 7.58 -14.09 3.16
CA LEU A 169 6.62 -15.05 3.70
C LEU A 169 5.44 -14.35 4.40
N ILE A 170 5.71 -13.33 5.20
CA ILE A 170 4.67 -12.49 5.81
C ILE A 170 3.82 -11.82 4.73
N THR A 171 4.43 -11.22 3.71
CA THR A 171 3.72 -10.56 2.60
C THR A 171 2.83 -11.54 1.83
N ALA A 172 3.32 -12.74 1.52
CA ALA A 172 2.53 -13.78 0.86
C ALA A 172 1.34 -14.23 1.72
N SER A 173 1.59 -14.40 3.02
CA SER A 173 0.59 -14.84 3.98
C SER A 173 -0.50 -13.80 4.19
N HIS A 174 -0.14 -12.51 4.24
CA HIS A 174 -1.11 -11.41 4.21
C HIS A 174 -2.03 -11.53 3.00
N GLY A 175 -1.47 -11.74 1.81
CA GLY A 175 -2.26 -11.93 0.59
C GLY A 175 -3.18 -13.14 0.65
N ALA A 176 -2.67 -14.27 1.16
CA ALA A 176 -3.45 -15.50 1.32
C ALA A 176 -4.68 -15.29 2.24
N PHE A 177 -4.45 -14.81 3.47
CA PHE A 177 -5.53 -14.61 4.44
C PHE A 177 -6.54 -13.55 3.97
N ARG A 178 -6.08 -12.45 3.35
CA ARG A 178 -6.97 -11.47 2.71
C ARG A 178 -7.88 -12.12 1.66
N GLY A 179 -7.33 -13.02 0.83
CA GLY A 179 -8.13 -13.76 -0.16
C GLY A 179 -9.20 -14.64 0.49
N TYR A 180 -8.88 -15.28 1.61
CA TYR A 180 -9.84 -16.02 2.44
C TYR A 180 -10.84 -15.14 3.20
N GLN A 181 -10.85 -13.82 2.97
CA GLN A 181 -11.68 -12.84 3.69
C GLN A 181 -11.35 -12.75 5.18
N ASP A 182 -10.09 -13.00 5.54
CA ASP A 182 -9.60 -12.89 6.92
C ASP A 182 -8.48 -11.84 6.99
N THR A 183 -8.83 -10.62 7.40
CA THR A 183 -7.83 -9.57 7.67
C THR A 183 -7.46 -9.48 9.15
N ARG A 184 -8.20 -10.15 10.02
CA ARG A 184 -7.97 -10.17 11.47
C ARG A 184 -6.76 -11.00 11.84
N THR A 185 -6.61 -12.18 11.23
CA THR A 185 -5.44 -13.04 11.46
C THR A 185 -4.13 -12.31 11.10
N PRO A 186 -3.99 -11.71 9.89
CA PRO A 186 -2.83 -10.89 9.59
C PRO A 186 -2.58 -9.73 10.55
N MET A 187 -3.63 -9.02 10.96
CA MET A 187 -3.53 -7.93 11.93
C MET A 187 -2.94 -8.41 13.26
N VAL A 188 -3.51 -9.48 13.84
CA VAL A 188 -3.08 -10.01 15.15
C VAL A 188 -1.64 -10.52 15.09
N VAL A 189 -1.28 -11.27 14.05
CA VAL A 189 0.10 -11.75 13.89
C VAL A 189 1.06 -10.59 13.72
N THR A 190 0.68 -9.56 12.95
CA THR A 190 1.50 -8.37 12.72
C THR A 190 1.73 -7.59 14.01
N LEU A 191 0.69 -7.32 14.78
CA LEU A 191 0.81 -6.68 16.08
C LEU A 191 1.66 -7.53 17.03
N GLY A 192 1.43 -8.84 17.08
CA GLY A 192 2.15 -9.76 17.95
C GLY A 192 3.66 -9.77 17.69
N PHE A 193 4.09 -9.91 16.43
CA PHE A 193 5.52 -9.94 16.15
C PHE A 193 6.20 -8.56 16.32
N ASN A 194 5.45 -7.47 16.13
CA ASN A 194 5.93 -6.13 16.39
C ASN A 194 6.08 -5.85 17.90
N VAL A 195 5.20 -6.40 18.75
CA VAL A 195 5.39 -6.39 20.21
C VAL A 195 6.65 -7.15 20.61
N VAL A 196 6.92 -8.30 19.97
CA VAL A 196 8.18 -9.03 20.19
C VAL A 196 9.38 -8.16 19.82
N ASN A 197 9.35 -7.48 18.67
CA ASN A 197 10.43 -6.57 18.27
C ASN A 197 10.59 -5.39 19.26
N GLY A 198 9.52 -4.67 19.61
CA GLY A 198 9.60 -3.56 20.56
C GLY A 198 10.05 -3.96 21.97
N GLY A 199 9.82 -5.21 22.39
CA GLY A 199 10.35 -5.75 23.64
C GLY A 199 11.82 -6.19 23.54
N LEU A 200 12.23 -6.73 22.38
CA LEU A 200 13.62 -7.14 22.14
C LEU A 200 14.54 -5.94 21.89
N ASP A 201 14.04 -4.83 21.36
CA ASP A 201 14.81 -3.62 21.10
C ASP A 201 15.59 -3.15 22.33
N PRO A 202 14.96 -2.76 23.46
CA PRO A 202 15.72 -2.26 24.62
C PRO A 202 16.63 -3.34 25.22
N LEU A 203 16.26 -4.62 25.14
CA LEU A 203 17.07 -5.73 25.63
C LEU A 203 18.36 -5.88 24.80
N LEU A 204 18.26 -5.94 23.48
CA LEU A 204 19.42 -6.15 22.62
C LEU A 204 20.25 -4.88 22.47
N ILE A 205 19.60 -3.72 22.38
CA ILE A 205 20.28 -2.43 22.19
C ILE A 205 21.05 -2.03 23.45
N PHE A 206 20.40 -2.02 24.63
CA PHE A 206 20.98 -1.42 25.84
C PHE A 206 21.47 -2.45 26.87
N VAL A 207 20.75 -3.56 27.08
CA VAL A 207 21.11 -4.54 28.11
C VAL A 207 22.27 -5.43 27.65
N LEU A 208 22.22 -5.88 26.40
CA LEU A 208 23.31 -6.67 25.79
C LEU A 208 24.37 -5.80 25.09
N ASP A 209 24.16 -4.49 25.03
CA ASP A 209 25.07 -3.50 24.43
C ASP A 209 25.41 -3.81 22.95
N TRP A 210 24.45 -4.33 22.18
CA TRP A 210 24.63 -4.57 20.73
C TRP A 210 24.37 -3.31 19.89
N GLY A 211 23.91 -2.22 20.52
CA GLY A 211 23.64 -0.94 19.85
C GLY A 211 22.75 -1.11 18.61
N LEU A 212 23.15 -0.52 17.49
CA LEU A 212 22.40 -0.58 16.23
C LEU A 212 22.25 -2.01 15.69
N ALA A 213 23.23 -2.89 15.90
CA ALA A 213 23.12 -4.29 15.50
C ALA A 213 22.04 -5.03 16.31
N GLY A 214 21.84 -4.63 17.58
CA GLY A 214 20.75 -5.09 18.44
C GLY A 214 19.37 -4.76 17.86
N ALA A 215 19.18 -3.52 17.41
CA ALA A 215 17.95 -3.10 16.74
C ALA A 215 17.68 -3.93 15.48
N ALA A 216 18.70 -4.12 14.62
CA ALA A 216 18.56 -4.97 13.43
C ALA A 216 18.12 -6.41 13.77
N ALA A 217 18.72 -6.98 14.81
CA ALA A 217 18.45 -8.34 15.26
C ALA A 217 17.03 -8.46 15.84
N ALA A 218 16.60 -7.51 16.67
CA ALA A 218 15.26 -7.47 17.24
C ALA A 218 14.18 -7.45 16.16
N THR A 219 14.30 -6.57 15.15
CA THR A 219 13.36 -6.52 14.02
C THR A 219 13.39 -7.82 13.21
N ALA A 220 14.58 -8.39 12.98
CA ALA A 220 14.72 -9.64 12.22
C ALA A 220 14.10 -10.84 12.96
N ILE A 221 14.31 -10.95 14.27
CA ILE A 221 13.72 -11.99 15.12
C ILE A 221 12.19 -11.84 15.14
N GLY A 222 11.67 -10.63 15.32
CA GLY A 222 10.23 -10.36 15.22
C GLY A 222 9.66 -10.86 13.90
N GLN A 223 10.26 -10.48 12.77
CA GLN A 223 9.80 -10.93 11.46
C GLN A 223 9.85 -12.45 11.29
N TRP A 224 10.88 -13.13 11.80
CA TRP A 224 10.93 -14.59 11.78
C TRP A 224 9.85 -15.23 12.66
N VAL A 225 9.57 -14.68 13.85
CA VAL A 225 8.45 -15.13 14.69
C VAL A 225 7.13 -14.98 13.92
N GLY A 226 6.89 -13.83 13.31
CA GLY A 226 5.70 -13.59 12.48
C GLY A 226 5.58 -14.58 11.31
N ALA A 227 6.67 -14.80 10.57
CA ALA A 227 6.71 -15.75 9.45
C ALA A 227 6.44 -17.19 9.90
N ILE A 228 7.04 -17.62 11.02
CA ILE A 228 6.82 -18.96 11.59
C ILE A 228 5.36 -19.12 12.00
N VAL A 229 4.77 -18.12 12.68
CA VAL A 229 3.35 -18.16 13.08
C VAL A 229 2.45 -18.26 11.85
N PHE A 230 2.68 -17.48 10.80
CA PHE A 230 1.93 -17.60 9.56
C PHE A 230 2.08 -18.99 8.90
N LEU A 231 3.29 -19.52 8.84
CA LEU A 231 3.53 -20.86 8.29
C LEU A 231 2.84 -21.94 9.12
N LEU A 232 2.84 -21.84 10.45
CA LEU A 232 2.10 -22.76 11.32
C LEU A 232 0.59 -22.67 11.07
N LEU A 233 0.05 -21.46 10.92
CA LEU A 233 -1.37 -21.27 10.62
C LEU A 233 -1.75 -21.86 9.25
N LEU A 234 -0.97 -21.58 8.21
CA LEU A 234 -1.26 -22.02 6.84
C LEU A 234 -0.97 -23.51 6.62
N LEU A 235 0.13 -24.04 7.14
CA LEU A 235 0.61 -25.38 6.82
C LEU A 235 0.27 -26.43 7.89
N LYS A 236 -0.25 -26.02 9.05
CA LYS A 236 -0.60 -26.93 10.14
C LYS A 236 -1.98 -26.66 10.74
N THR A 237 -2.19 -25.52 11.40
CA THR A 237 -3.38 -25.28 12.24
C THR A 237 -4.66 -25.12 11.44
N ARG A 238 -4.63 -24.36 10.34
CA ARG A 238 -5.78 -24.11 9.46
C ARG A 238 -5.61 -24.74 8.09
N ARG A 239 -4.65 -25.65 7.93
CA ARG A 239 -4.29 -26.26 6.65
C ARG A 239 -5.51 -26.86 5.95
N ASP A 240 -6.25 -27.71 6.66
CA ASP A 240 -7.37 -28.46 6.10
C ASP A 240 -8.57 -27.54 5.82
N GLU A 241 -8.83 -26.59 6.73
CA GLU A 241 -9.85 -25.53 6.56
C GLU A 241 -9.59 -24.67 5.31
N LEU A 242 -8.31 -24.40 5.03
CA LEU A 242 -7.87 -23.60 3.88
C LEU A 242 -7.59 -24.45 2.63
N GLY A 243 -7.84 -25.77 2.64
CA GLY A 243 -7.61 -26.63 1.48
C GLY A 243 -6.15 -26.72 1.01
N ILE A 244 -5.18 -26.49 1.90
CA ILE A 244 -3.76 -26.44 1.55
C ILE A 244 -3.17 -27.84 1.41
N ALA A 245 -2.90 -28.23 0.16
CA ALA A 245 -2.13 -29.43 -0.17
C ALA A 245 -0.65 -29.08 -0.41
N LEU A 246 0.25 -29.65 0.39
CA LEU A 246 1.69 -29.50 0.25
C LEU A 246 2.17 -30.27 -0.99
N GLN A 247 2.08 -29.64 -2.16
CA GLN A 247 2.60 -30.14 -3.42
C GLN A 247 3.53 -29.10 -4.01
N TRP A 248 4.73 -29.53 -4.42
CA TRP A 248 5.66 -28.64 -5.09
C TRP A 248 5.04 -28.12 -6.39
N PRO A 249 4.97 -26.80 -6.60
CA PRO A 249 4.35 -26.25 -7.81
C PRO A 249 5.25 -26.51 -9.02
N ASP A 250 4.64 -26.87 -10.15
CA ASP A 250 5.35 -26.86 -11.44
C ASP A 250 5.84 -25.41 -11.71
N PRO A 251 7.13 -25.19 -12.02
CA PRO A 251 7.68 -23.87 -12.33
C PRO A 251 6.88 -23.07 -13.36
N ARG A 252 6.23 -23.73 -14.32
CA ARG A 252 5.38 -23.08 -15.33
C ARG A 252 4.17 -22.39 -14.71
N THR A 253 3.65 -22.91 -13.59
CA THR A 253 2.52 -22.32 -12.86
C THR A 253 2.90 -21.06 -12.08
N LEU A 254 4.20 -20.75 -11.96
CA LEU A 254 4.70 -19.53 -11.34
C LEU A 254 4.78 -18.35 -12.33
N VAL A 255 4.81 -18.62 -13.64
CA VAL A 255 4.91 -17.58 -14.68
C VAL A 255 3.78 -16.54 -14.61
N PRO A 256 2.50 -16.91 -14.37
CA PRO A 256 1.44 -15.92 -14.19
C PRO A 256 1.69 -14.96 -13.02
N PHE A 257 2.26 -15.44 -11.90
CA PHE A 257 2.61 -14.58 -10.77
C PHE A 257 3.73 -13.61 -11.13
N LEU A 258 4.74 -14.05 -11.89
CA LEU A 258 5.82 -13.18 -12.37
C LEU A 258 5.32 -12.09 -13.32
N LYS A 259 4.35 -12.41 -14.19
CA LYS A 259 3.70 -11.41 -15.06
C LYS A 259 2.95 -10.35 -14.24
N VAL A 260 2.20 -10.77 -13.23
CA VAL A 260 1.57 -9.83 -12.28
C VAL A 260 2.61 -9.02 -11.53
N GLY A 261 3.71 -9.66 -11.11
CA GLY A 261 4.84 -8.98 -10.47
C GLY A 261 5.43 -7.88 -11.32
N ARG A 262 5.67 -8.14 -12.60
CA ARG A 262 6.12 -7.13 -13.57
C ARG A 262 5.12 -5.97 -13.66
N ASP A 263 3.84 -6.25 -13.84
CA ASP A 263 2.84 -5.20 -14.06
C ASP A 263 2.65 -4.32 -12.80
N LEU A 264 2.60 -4.93 -11.61
CA LEU A 264 2.53 -4.19 -10.35
C LEU A 264 3.82 -3.46 -10.01
N PHE A 265 4.97 -4.00 -10.39
CA PHE A 265 6.25 -3.29 -10.30
C PHE A 265 6.23 -2.03 -11.17
N LEU A 266 5.84 -2.14 -12.45
CA LEU A 266 5.77 -1.00 -13.36
C LEU A 266 4.80 0.08 -12.85
N ARG A 267 3.63 -0.33 -12.32
CA ARG A 267 2.69 0.58 -11.65
C ARG A 267 3.36 1.30 -10.47
N THR A 268 3.98 0.54 -9.56
CA THR A 268 4.56 1.09 -8.33
C THR A 268 5.76 2.00 -8.64
N ALA A 269 6.63 1.58 -9.56
CA ALA A 269 7.77 2.37 -10.02
C ALA A 269 7.34 3.68 -10.69
N SER A 270 6.24 3.67 -11.45
CA SER A 270 5.69 4.89 -12.05
C SER A 270 5.18 5.88 -10.99
N LEU A 271 4.46 5.38 -9.97
CA LEU A 271 3.97 6.21 -8.87
C LEU A 271 5.13 6.78 -8.04
N VAL A 272 6.03 5.91 -7.56
CA VAL A 272 7.20 6.30 -6.76
C VAL A 272 8.11 7.23 -7.56
N GLY A 273 8.38 6.91 -8.83
CA GLY A 273 9.19 7.74 -9.71
C GLY A 273 8.60 9.15 -9.91
N THR A 274 7.28 9.26 -10.03
CA THR A 274 6.60 10.57 -10.11
C THR A 274 6.72 11.35 -8.80
N MET A 275 6.56 10.70 -7.64
CA MET A 275 6.76 11.35 -6.33
C MET A 275 8.22 11.77 -6.12
N THR A 276 9.18 10.94 -6.51
CA THR A 276 10.61 11.28 -6.49
C THR A 276 10.92 12.47 -7.39
N LEU A 277 10.34 12.49 -8.60
CA LEU A 277 10.48 13.63 -9.50
C LEU A 277 9.88 14.90 -8.91
N ALA A 278 8.70 14.82 -8.26
CA ALA A 278 8.09 15.95 -7.58
C ALA A 278 9.00 16.52 -6.49
N THR A 279 9.59 15.66 -5.66
CA THR A 279 10.60 16.05 -4.67
C THR A 279 11.82 16.72 -5.31
N ALA A 280 12.35 16.14 -6.40
CA ALA A 280 13.48 16.73 -7.11
C ALA A 280 13.15 18.10 -7.71
N MET A 281 11.93 18.30 -8.22
CA MET A 281 11.49 19.60 -8.74
C MET A 281 11.27 20.61 -7.62
N ALA A 282 10.70 20.21 -6.48
CA ALA A 282 10.59 21.08 -5.30
C ALA A 282 11.98 21.54 -4.81
N ALA A 283 12.98 20.66 -4.83
CA ALA A 283 14.37 21.02 -4.50
C ALA A 283 14.98 22.04 -5.47
N ARG A 284 14.62 21.99 -6.76
CA ARG A 284 15.05 22.98 -7.76
C ARG A 284 14.34 24.33 -7.62
N VAL A 285 13.14 24.35 -7.04
CA VAL A 285 12.44 25.60 -6.69
C VAL A 285 13.17 26.30 -5.54
N GLY A 286 13.61 25.56 -4.52
CA GLY A 286 14.43 26.09 -3.44
C GLY A 286 14.37 25.25 -2.16
N VAL A 287 15.23 25.59 -1.19
CA VAL A 287 15.36 24.87 0.09
C VAL A 287 14.06 24.91 0.90
N THR A 288 13.46 26.09 1.04
CA THR A 288 12.16 26.30 1.71
C THR A 288 11.04 25.48 1.05
N ALA A 289 11.02 25.44 -0.29
CA ALA A 289 10.01 24.73 -1.05
C ALA A 289 10.11 23.20 -0.85
N VAL A 290 11.31 22.63 -0.88
CA VAL A 290 11.48 21.19 -0.64
C VAL A 290 11.18 20.82 0.81
N ALA A 291 11.51 21.68 1.79
CA ALA A 291 11.16 21.45 3.19
C ALA A 291 9.64 21.37 3.37
N ALA A 292 8.90 22.35 2.83
CA ALA A 292 7.44 22.34 2.83
C ALA A 292 6.86 21.12 2.10
N HIS A 293 7.42 20.76 0.95
CA HIS A 293 7.02 19.56 0.20
C HIS A 293 7.18 18.28 1.02
N GLN A 294 8.29 18.12 1.76
CA GLN A 294 8.50 16.92 2.59
C GLN A 294 7.42 16.78 3.66
N VAL A 295 7.07 17.87 4.36
CA VAL A 295 5.99 17.84 5.36
C VAL A 295 4.67 17.45 4.71
N ALA A 296 4.30 18.12 3.62
CA ALA A 296 3.05 17.82 2.91
C ALA A 296 3.02 16.40 2.33
N ALA A 297 4.14 15.88 1.81
CA ALA A 297 4.26 14.52 1.32
C ALA A 297 4.15 13.47 2.44
N GLN A 298 4.67 13.76 3.63
CA GLN A 298 4.54 12.89 4.80
C GLN A 298 3.08 12.79 5.26
N LEU A 299 2.39 13.94 5.32
CA LEU A 299 0.95 13.99 5.62
C LEU A 299 0.14 13.22 4.57
N TRP A 300 0.47 13.40 3.29
CA TRP A 300 -0.17 12.67 2.20
C TRP A 300 0.06 11.15 2.29
N MET A 301 1.27 10.71 2.61
CA MET A 301 1.60 9.29 2.76
C MET A 301 0.87 8.66 3.95
N PHE A 302 0.74 9.38 5.07
CA PHE A 302 -0.05 8.93 6.21
C PHE A 302 -1.52 8.72 5.83
N LEU A 303 -2.12 9.67 5.11
CA LEU A 303 -3.49 9.57 4.61
C LEU A 303 -3.66 8.43 3.60
N ALA A 304 -2.67 8.21 2.74
CA ALA A 304 -2.67 7.12 1.77
C ALA A 304 -2.77 5.74 2.46
N VAL A 305 -2.08 5.53 3.58
CA VAL A 305 -2.17 4.27 4.37
C VAL A 305 -3.59 4.04 4.90
N LEU A 306 -4.28 5.10 5.33
CA LEU A 306 -5.66 5.01 5.83
C LEU A 306 -6.63 4.55 4.74
N VAL A 307 -6.47 5.08 3.52
CA VAL A 307 -7.32 4.72 2.38
C VAL A 307 -6.93 3.36 1.79
N ASP A 308 -5.66 2.95 1.87
CA ASP A 308 -5.19 1.66 1.35
C ASP A 308 -5.89 0.46 2.03
N ALA A 309 -6.30 0.62 3.29
CA ALA A 309 -7.14 -0.37 3.98
C ALA A 309 -8.47 -0.65 3.25
N MET A 310 -9.07 0.37 2.63
CA MET A 310 -10.26 0.22 1.79
C MET A 310 -9.94 -0.49 0.47
N ALA A 311 -8.75 -0.27 -0.08
CA ALA A 311 -8.30 -0.97 -1.29
C ALA A 311 -8.12 -2.48 -1.02
N VAL A 312 -7.62 -2.86 0.16
CA VAL A 312 -7.54 -4.26 0.59
C VAL A 312 -8.92 -4.92 0.68
N ALA A 313 -9.89 -4.25 1.31
CA ALA A 313 -11.27 -4.75 1.37
C ALA A 313 -11.88 -4.88 -0.02
N ALA A 314 -11.65 -3.89 -0.89
CA ALA A 314 -12.14 -3.90 -2.26
C ALA A 314 -11.58 -5.09 -3.06
N GLN A 315 -10.28 -5.31 -2.97
CA GLN A 315 -9.61 -6.42 -3.64
C GLN A 315 -10.14 -7.79 -3.20
N ALA A 316 -10.32 -7.98 -1.90
CA ALA A 316 -10.82 -9.22 -1.32
C ALA A 316 -12.29 -9.49 -1.70
N LEU A 317 -13.18 -8.51 -1.56
CA LEU A 317 -14.60 -8.70 -1.81
C LEU A 317 -14.92 -8.81 -3.30
N VAL A 318 -14.30 -7.99 -4.14
CA VAL A 318 -14.53 -8.03 -5.60
C VAL A 318 -14.08 -9.37 -6.17
N SER A 319 -12.92 -9.88 -5.76
CA SER A 319 -12.45 -11.18 -6.25
C SER A 319 -13.35 -12.34 -5.81
N LYS A 320 -13.80 -12.35 -4.54
CA LYS A 320 -14.76 -13.34 -4.03
C LYS A 320 -16.07 -13.32 -4.80
N HIS A 321 -16.70 -12.15 -4.93
CA HIS A 321 -18.00 -12.05 -5.60
C HIS A 321 -17.92 -12.28 -7.10
N LEU A 322 -16.78 -12.00 -7.74
CA LEU A 322 -16.55 -12.41 -9.13
C LEU A 322 -16.51 -13.93 -9.29
N GLY A 323 -16.01 -14.67 -8.30
CA GLY A 323 -16.07 -16.12 -8.30
C GLY A 323 -17.47 -16.66 -7.97
N ALA A 324 -18.06 -16.19 -6.87
CA ALA A 324 -19.30 -16.76 -6.33
C ALA A 324 -20.58 -16.32 -7.07
N ASP A 325 -20.70 -15.02 -7.35
CA ASP A 325 -21.99 -14.38 -7.67
C ASP A 325 -22.00 -13.64 -9.02
N GLY A 326 -20.87 -13.70 -9.73
CA GLY A 326 -20.68 -13.13 -11.06
C GLY A 326 -20.48 -11.60 -11.13
N PRO A 327 -20.28 -11.07 -12.35
CA PRO A 327 -19.96 -9.67 -12.63
C PRO A 327 -20.91 -8.63 -12.02
N GLU A 328 -22.22 -8.91 -12.01
CA GLU A 328 -23.22 -7.96 -11.54
C GLU A 328 -23.13 -7.73 -10.03
N THR A 329 -22.91 -8.79 -9.25
CA THR A 329 -22.74 -8.69 -7.81
C THR A 329 -21.42 -8.01 -7.47
N ALA A 330 -20.34 -8.37 -8.14
CA ALA A 330 -19.05 -7.69 -8.02
C ALA A 330 -19.16 -6.18 -8.29
N ARG A 331 -19.99 -5.78 -9.26
CA ARG A 331 -20.29 -4.38 -9.55
C ARG A 331 -21.05 -3.70 -8.41
N ARG A 332 -22.07 -4.33 -7.83
CA ARG A 332 -22.83 -3.77 -6.69
C ARG A 332 -21.93 -3.53 -5.48
N VAL A 333 -21.08 -4.51 -5.17
CA VAL A 333 -20.09 -4.40 -4.08
C VAL A 333 -19.09 -3.29 -4.36
N SER A 334 -18.57 -3.22 -5.59
CA SER A 334 -17.64 -2.16 -6.04
C SER A 334 -18.25 -0.77 -5.91
N ASN A 335 -19.51 -0.59 -6.30
CA ASN A 335 -20.22 0.69 -6.13
C ASN A 335 -20.30 1.10 -4.67
N ARG A 336 -20.54 0.14 -3.76
CA ARG A 336 -20.60 0.44 -2.32
C ARG A 336 -19.23 0.76 -1.74
N LEU A 337 -18.19 0.02 -2.15
CA LEU A 337 -16.81 0.31 -1.79
C LEU A 337 -16.39 1.72 -2.22
N LEU A 338 -16.77 2.17 -3.42
CA LEU A 338 -16.48 3.53 -3.91
C LEU A 338 -17.20 4.59 -3.08
N GLN A 339 -18.43 4.34 -2.62
CA GLN A 339 -19.13 5.25 -1.71
C GLN A 339 -18.39 5.38 -0.37
N TRP A 340 -17.94 4.26 0.20
CA TRP A 340 -17.10 4.27 1.41
C TRP A 340 -15.76 4.96 1.16
N GLY A 341 -15.10 4.70 0.04
CA GLY A 341 -13.86 5.37 -0.35
C GLY A 341 -14.02 6.88 -0.43
N LEU A 342 -15.09 7.35 -1.06
CA LEU A 342 -15.42 8.77 -1.11
C LEU A 342 -15.74 9.33 0.28
N ALA A 343 -16.54 8.65 1.08
CA ALA A 343 -16.91 9.09 2.43
C ALA A 343 -15.70 9.20 3.35
N VAL A 344 -14.82 8.19 3.35
CA VAL A 344 -13.55 8.20 4.10
C VAL A 344 -12.64 9.32 3.58
N GLY A 345 -12.50 9.47 2.25
CA GLY A 345 -11.70 10.55 1.66
C GLY A 345 -12.20 11.95 2.04
N VAL A 346 -13.53 12.18 2.04
CA VAL A 346 -14.13 13.43 2.50
C VAL A 346 -13.90 13.64 3.99
N ALA A 347 -14.10 12.61 4.82
CA ALA A 347 -13.87 12.69 6.25
C ALA A 347 -12.41 13.04 6.58
N LEU A 348 -11.46 12.40 5.90
CA LEU A 348 -10.02 12.69 6.05
C LEU A 348 -9.67 14.11 5.58
N GLY A 349 -10.22 14.55 4.45
CA GLY A 349 -10.04 15.92 3.97
C GLY A 349 -10.56 16.97 4.96
N LEU A 350 -11.78 16.78 5.47
CA LEU A 350 -12.37 17.69 6.46
C LEU A 350 -11.60 17.69 7.78
N ALA A 351 -11.16 16.52 8.26
CA ALA A 351 -10.35 16.41 9.47
C ALA A 351 -9.03 17.17 9.32
N PHE A 352 -8.34 17.03 8.18
CA PHE A 352 -7.09 17.74 7.94
C PHE A 352 -7.31 19.24 7.76
N TRP A 353 -8.35 19.64 7.05
CA TRP A 353 -8.71 21.06 6.96
C TRP A 353 -8.91 21.69 8.35
N ALA A 354 -9.62 21.00 9.26
CA ALA A 354 -9.81 21.47 10.63
C ALA A 354 -8.51 21.52 11.46
N LEU A 355 -7.52 20.67 11.13
CA LEU A 355 -6.24 20.59 11.80
C LEU A 355 -5.17 21.53 11.22
N GLU A 356 -5.46 22.27 10.14
CA GLU A 356 -4.54 23.23 9.50
C GLU A 356 -3.84 24.19 10.49
N PRO A 357 -4.51 24.75 11.51
CA PRO A 357 -3.85 25.71 12.41
C PRO A 357 -2.78 25.08 13.31
N LEU A 358 -2.87 23.78 13.58
CA LEU A 358 -2.04 23.07 14.56
C LEU A 358 -1.01 22.17 13.89
N LEU A 359 -1.42 21.44 12.85
CA LEU A 359 -0.66 20.33 12.28
C LEU A 359 0.70 20.77 11.69
N PRO A 360 0.80 21.84 10.88
CA PRO A 360 2.07 22.31 10.32
C PRO A 360 3.12 22.67 11.37
N GLY A 361 2.70 23.35 12.45
CA GLY A 361 3.60 23.79 13.53
C GLY A 361 4.19 22.62 14.35
N PHE A 362 3.62 21.43 14.24
CA PHE A 362 4.21 20.23 14.84
C PHE A 362 5.47 19.76 14.08
N PHE A 363 5.60 20.09 12.79
CA PHE A 363 6.71 19.63 11.95
C PHE A 363 7.85 20.62 11.83
N THR A 364 7.57 21.93 11.94
CA THR A 364 8.58 22.98 11.81
C THR A 364 8.13 24.28 12.44
N ASP A 365 9.07 25.00 13.04
CA ASP A 365 8.89 26.36 13.58
C ASP A 365 9.38 27.45 12.61
N ASP A 366 9.95 27.07 11.45
CA ASP A 366 10.47 28.02 10.46
C ASP A 366 9.32 28.76 9.74
N PRO A 367 9.21 30.09 9.88
CA PRO A 367 8.10 30.86 9.31
C PRO A 367 7.99 30.75 7.79
N GLU A 368 9.11 30.73 7.08
CA GLU A 368 9.13 30.66 5.60
C GLU A 368 8.63 29.28 5.12
N THR A 369 9.08 28.21 5.76
CA THR A 369 8.61 26.84 5.46
C THR A 369 7.13 26.69 5.79
N LEU A 370 6.64 27.27 6.89
CA LEU A 370 5.22 27.24 7.24
C LEU A 370 4.35 27.97 6.21
N GLU A 371 4.80 29.13 5.72
CA GLU A 371 4.11 29.86 4.65
C GLU A 371 4.08 29.07 3.34
N ALA A 372 5.22 28.50 2.93
CA ALA A 372 5.30 27.64 1.76
C ALA A 372 4.42 26.39 1.90
N LEU A 373 4.37 25.77 3.08
CA LEU A 373 3.52 24.61 3.35
C LEU A 373 2.03 24.97 3.28
N ARG A 374 1.61 26.11 3.84
CA ARG A 374 0.22 26.60 3.73
C ARG A 374 -0.23 26.76 2.27
N SER A 375 0.66 27.19 1.38
CA SER A 375 0.36 27.32 -0.05
C SER A 375 -0.05 26.00 -0.72
N VAL A 376 0.39 24.86 -0.17
CA VAL A 376 0.11 23.52 -0.72
C VAL A 376 -0.76 22.64 0.17
N TYR A 377 -1.03 23.06 1.41
CA TYR A 377 -1.84 22.32 2.36
C TYR A 377 -3.25 22.01 1.82
N LEU A 378 -3.86 22.98 1.13
CA LEU A 378 -5.18 22.81 0.53
C LEU A 378 -5.19 21.73 -0.56
N PHE A 379 -4.08 21.52 -1.28
CA PHE A 379 -3.99 20.41 -2.23
C PHE A 379 -4.06 19.07 -1.50
N VAL A 380 -3.36 18.92 -0.37
CA VAL A 380 -3.43 17.70 0.46
C VAL A 380 -4.88 17.45 0.87
N VAL A 381 -5.59 18.47 1.35
CA VAL A 381 -6.99 18.38 1.79
C VAL A 381 -7.93 17.99 0.64
N VAL A 382 -7.91 18.75 -0.46
CA VAL A 382 -8.87 18.60 -1.57
C VAL A 382 -8.64 17.33 -2.38
N LEU A 383 -7.41 16.79 -2.37
CA LEU A 383 -7.12 15.51 -3.03
C LEU A 383 -7.66 14.30 -2.27
N GLN A 384 -8.03 14.40 -0.99
CA GLN A 384 -8.43 13.22 -0.21
C GLN A 384 -9.69 12.50 -0.71
N PRO A 385 -10.79 13.18 -1.06
CA PRO A 385 -11.95 12.53 -1.70
C PRO A 385 -11.57 11.78 -2.98
N LEU A 386 -10.67 12.37 -3.78
CA LEU A 386 -10.20 11.79 -5.02
C LEU A 386 -9.31 10.56 -4.74
N ASN A 387 -8.38 10.65 -3.80
CA ASN A 387 -7.54 9.52 -3.36
C ASN A 387 -8.42 8.37 -2.86
N GLY A 388 -9.46 8.68 -2.08
CA GLY A 388 -10.49 7.75 -1.62
C GLY A 388 -11.05 6.88 -2.75
N LEU A 389 -11.46 7.51 -3.85
CA LEU A 389 -11.97 6.80 -5.02
C LEU A 389 -10.89 6.02 -5.77
N VAL A 390 -9.74 6.65 -6.04
CA VAL A 390 -8.67 6.08 -6.87
C VAL A 390 -8.04 4.85 -6.23
N PHE A 391 -7.81 4.87 -4.92
CA PHE A 391 -7.21 3.75 -4.20
C PHE A 391 -8.19 2.58 -4.09
N VAL A 392 -9.48 2.87 -3.84
CA VAL A 392 -10.51 1.83 -3.91
C VAL A 392 -10.60 1.24 -5.31
N TRP A 393 -10.49 2.05 -6.37
CA TRP A 393 -10.41 1.51 -7.72
C TRP A 393 -9.16 0.66 -7.95
N ASP A 394 -7.99 1.01 -7.42
CA ASP A 394 -6.85 0.11 -7.50
C ASP A 394 -7.21 -1.27 -6.92
N GLY A 395 -7.85 -1.30 -5.75
CA GLY A 395 -8.36 -2.51 -5.12
C GLY A 395 -9.35 -3.27 -6.00
N ILE A 396 -10.34 -2.59 -6.58
CA ILE A 396 -11.34 -3.18 -7.49
C ILE A 396 -10.65 -3.80 -8.72
N PHE A 397 -9.74 -3.08 -9.38
CA PHE A 397 -9.05 -3.57 -10.57
C PHE A 397 -8.11 -4.73 -10.25
N MET A 398 -7.43 -4.70 -9.10
CA MET A 398 -6.64 -5.84 -8.62
C MET A 398 -7.54 -7.03 -8.29
N GLY A 399 -8.72 -6.80 -7.69
CA GLY A 399 -9.76 -7.81 -7.44
C GLY A 399 -10.28 -8.47 -8.72
N ALA A 400 -10.41 -7.69 -9.79
CA ALA A 400 -10.76 -8.15 -11.14
C ALA A 400 -9.57 -8.77 -11.90
N GLU A 401 -8.36 -8.78 -11.34
CA GLU A 401 -7.10 -9.19 -11.98
C GLU A 401 -6.71 -8.38 -13.23
N ALA A 402 -7.18 -7.13 -13.35
CA ALA A 402 -6.89 -6.21 -14.45
C ALA A 402 -5.49 -5.53 -14.30
N PHE A 403 -4.46 -6.28 -13.90
CA PHE A 403 -3.13 -5.77 -13.55
C PHE A 403 -2.44 -5.03 -14.70
N SER A 404 -2.48 -5.58 -15.92
CA SER A 404 -1.84 -4.97 -17.08
C SER A 404 -2.49 -3.64 -17.47
N TYR A 405 -3.81 -3.50 -17.28
CA TYR A 405 -4.49 -2.23 -17.47
C TYR A 405 -4.03 -1.20 -16.45
N LEU A 406 -4.03 -1.59 -15.16
CA LEU A 406 -3.62 -0.74 -14.05
C LEU A 406 -2.19 -0.20 -14.24
N ALA A 407 -1.27 -1.05 -14.72
CA ALA A 407 0.10 -0.66 -15.05
C ALA A 407 0.17 0.36 -16.19
N LYS A 408 -0.50 0.09 -17.32
CA LYS A 408 -0.50 1.00 -18.49
C LYS A 408 -1.14 2.35 -18.16
N ALA A 409 -2.26 2.35 -17.44
CA ALA A 409 -2.93 3.55 -16.99
C ALA A 409 -2.03 4.38 -16.06
N MET A 410 -1.35 3.74 -15.10
CA MET A 410 -0.40 4.42 -14.23
C MET A 410 0.79 5.00 -15.01
N ILE A 411 1.38 4.27 -15.95
CA ILE A 411 2.49 4.78 -16.78
C ILE A 411 2.03 6.02 -17.58
N GLY A 412 0.87 5.96 -18.23
CA GLY A 412 0.35 7.07 -19.03
C GLY A 412 0.08 8.32 -18.17
N THR A 413 -0.54 8.14 -17.00
CA THR A 413 -0.83 9.25 -16.09
C THR A 413 0.42 9.81 -15.42
N ALA A 414 1.40 8.95 -15.10
CA ALA A 414 2.72 9.34 -14.63
C ALA A 414 3.51 10.15 -15.68
N ALA A 415 3.45 9.76 -16.96
CA ALA A 415 4.12 10.50 -18.03
C ALA A 415 3.55 11.92 -18.20
N VAL A 416 2.22 12.07 -18.14
CA VAL A 416 1.55 13.38 -18.22
C VAL A 416 1.90 14.23 -16.99
N SER A 417 1.87 13.64 -15.78
CA SER A 417 2.27 14.33 -14.56
C SER A 417 3.75 14.76 -14.60
N ALA A 418 4.64 13.88 -15.04
CA ALA A 418 6.07 14.16 -15.18
C ALA A 418 6.34 15.33 -16.13
N ALA A 419 5.63 15.42 -17.25
CA ALA A 419 5.73 16.55 -18.17
C ALA A 419 5.40 17.87 -17.46
N VAL A 420 4.34 17.91 -16.66
CA VAL A 420 3.95 19.12 -15.90
C VAL A 420 4.96 19.44 -14.80
N LEU A 421 5.44 18.42 -14.07
CA LEU A 421 6.46 18.59 -13.04
C LEU A 421 7.74 19.21 -13.60
N VAL A 422 8.19 18.78 -14.78
CA VAL A 422 9.40 19.31 -15.43
C VAL A 422 9.20 20.75 -15.93
N LEU A 423 7.98 21.11 -16.34
CA LEU A 423 7.64 22.47 -16.80
C LEU A 423 7.38 23.45 -15.66
N ALA A 424 6.97 22.98 -14.47
CA ALA A 424 6.61 23.85 -13.34
C ALA A 424 7.74 24.83 -12.93
N PRO A 425 9.03 24.42 -12.84
CA PRO A 425 10.11 25.35 -12.51
C PRO A 425 10.35 26.41 -13.60
N THR A 426 10.28 26.04 -14.88
CA THR A 426 10.56 26.97 -15.99
C THR A 426 9.46 28.00 -16.18
N MET A 427 8.23 27.67 -15.82
CA MET A 427 7.07 28.56 -15.84
C MET A 427 6.97 29.47 -14.60
N GLY A 428 7.87 29.31 -13.62
CA GLY A 428 7.86 30.10 -12.39
C GLY A 428 6.69 29.79 -11.46
N TRP A 429 6.06 28.62 -11.58
CA TRP A 429 4.89 28.23 -10.75
C TRP A 429 5.25 27.84 -9.31
N GLY A 430 6.56 27.81 -8.99
CA GLY A 430 7.06 27.49 -7.66
C GLY A 430 6.61 26.12 -7.15
N LEU A 431 6.45 26.01 -5.83
CA LEU A 431 6.02 24.79 -5.16
C LEU A 431 4.60 24.37 -5.56
N THR A 432 3.70 25.33 -5.80
CA THR A 432 2.32 25.07 -6.26
C THR A 432 2.31 24.32 -7.58
N GLY A 433 3.22 24.63 -8.51
CA GLY A 433 3.37 23.91 -9.77
C GLY A 433 3.72 22.42 -9.59
N VAL A 434 4.52 22.10 -8.57
CA VAL A 434 4.83 20.70 -8.21
C VAL A 434 3.57 19.96 -7.76
N TRP A 435 2.75 20.60 -6.92
CA TRP A 435 1.50 20.01 -6.42
C TRP A 435 0.40 19.92 -7.48
N TRP A 436 0.39 20.81 -8.48
CA TRP A 436 -0.41 20.60 -9.69
C TRP A 436 0.04 19.37 -10.47
N GLY A 437 1.34 19.10 -10.56
CA GLY A 437 1.86 17.86 -11.13
C GLY A 437 1.32 16.61 -10.41
N ILE A 438 1.32 16.61 -9.08
CA ILE A 438 0.74 15.52 -8.25
C ILE A 438 -0.79 15.42 -8.47
N THR A 439 -1.48 16.56 -8.55
CA THR A 439 -2.91 16.63 -8.80
C THR A 439 -3.27 16.02 -10.15
N ILE A 440 -2.47 16.29 -11.18
CA ILE A 440 -2.68 15.73 -12.53
C ILE A 440 -2.46 14.21 -12.55
N LEU A 441 -1.48 13.70 -11.79
CA LEU A 441 -1.34 12.26 -11.60
C LEU A 441 -2.64 11.66 -11.05
N MET A 442 -3.14 12.22 -9.95
CA MET A 442 -4.35 11.71 -9.29
C MET A 442 -5.61 11.87 -10.15
N ALA A 443 -5.81 13.02 -10.78
CA ALA A 443 -6.93 13.26 -11.69
C ALA A 443 -6.87 12.36 -12.94
N GLY A 444 -5.68 12.16 -13.50
CA GLY A 444 -5.47 11.22 -14.60
C GLY A 444 -5.82 9.79 -14.19
N ARG A 445 -5.44 9.36 -12.98
CA ARG A 445 -5.83 8.05 -12.43
C ARG A 445 -7.33 7.93 -12.25
N LEU A 446 -7.99 8.96 -11.73
CA LEU A 446 -9.45 9.00 -11.61
C LEU A 446 -10.10 8.78 -12.98
N LEU A 447 -9.70 9.52 -14.02
CA LEU A 447 -10.28 9.41 -15.36
C LEU A 447 -10.01 8.04 -16.00
N THR A 448 -8.78 7.55 -15.92
CA THR A 448 -8.40 6.26 -16.52
C THR A 448 -9.09 5.09 -15.83
N LEU A 449 -9.26 5.10 -14.51
CA LEU A 449 -9.95 4.03 -13.80
C LEU A 449 -11.47 4.13 -13.87
N ALA A 450 -12.03 5.36 -13.86
CA ALA A 450 -13.47 5.58 -14.01
C ALA A 450 -13.98 5.13 -15.38
N THR A 451 -13.22 5.34 -16.46
CA THR A 451 -13.69 5.11 -17.83
C THR A 451 -14.14 3.66 -18.10
N PRO A 452 -13.30 2.63 -17.95
CA PRO A 452 -13.72 1.23 -18.17
C PRO A 452 -14.66 0.73 -17.08
N TYR A 453 -14.65 1.36 -15.90
CA TYR A 453 -15.63 1.06 -14.86
C TYR A 453 -17.02 1.55 -15.27
N VAL A 454 -17.19 2.81 -15.69
CA VAL A 454 -18.48 3.38 -16.10
C VAL A 454 -19.00 2.78 -17.40
N ARG A 455 -18.10 2.41 -18.32
CA ARG A 455 -18.45 1.71 -19.57
C ARG A 455 -18.73 0.21 -19.40
N GLU A 456 -18.71 -0.29 -18.17
CA GLU A 456 -18.97 -1.69 -17.79
C GLU A 456 -17.97 -2.73 -18.34
N THR A 457 -16.98 -2.30 -19.15
CA THR A 457 -15.98 -3.17 -19.77
C THR A 457 -15.05 -3.87 -18.77
N LEU A 458 -14.88 -3.35 -17.54
CA LEU A 458 -13.99 -3.94 -16.54
C LEU A 458 -14.39 -5.39 -16.19
N PHE A 459 -15.68 -5.63 -15.97
CA PHE A 459 -16.16 -6.94 -15.51
C PHE A 459 -16.56 -7.85 -16.68
N ASP A 460 -16.89 -7.29 -17.85
CA ASP A 460 -17.19 -8.05 -19.08
C ASP A 460 -15.96 -8.76 -19.66
N SER A 461 -14.76 -8.27 -19.33
CA SER A 461 -13.48 -8.80 -19.82
C SER A 461 -12.89 -9.89 -18.91
N ALA A 462 -13.53 -10.20 -17.77
CA ALA A 462 -13.00 -11.19 -16.84
C ALA A 462 -13.08 -12.58 -17.51
N PRO A 463 -11.96 -13.30 -17.67
CA PRO A 463 -12.00 -14.62 -18.29
C PRO A 463 -12.90 -15.55 -17.46
N ALA A 464 -13.80 -16.25 -18.16
CA ALA A 464 -14.69 -17.26 -17.61
C ALA A 464 -13.93 -18.40 -16.92
#